data_AF-A0AB73AD84-F1
#
_entry.id   AF-A0AB73AD84-F1
#
_cell.length_a   1.000
_cell.length_b   1.000
_cell.length_c   1.000
_cell.angle_alpha   90.00
_cell.angle_beta   90.00
_cell.angle_gamma   90.00
#
_symmetry.space_group_name_H-M   'P 1'
#
loop_
_entity.id
_entity.type
_entity.pdbx_description
1 polymer ?
#
loop_
_entity_poly.entity_id
_entity_poly.type
_entity_poly.pdbx_seq_one_letter_code
_entity_poly.pdbx_strand_id
1 'polypeptide(L)'
;MNNPFKIRGINADYALTGIYSHNFILELLYEFGFILGVIIVLLIIITILLTLHNKGNGDKTHISLLLISIWVPYLLISSTIWVTPFFWLFLGIFLNQSDVSLKRRFFVVFRSN
;
A
#
# COMPACT_ATOMS: atom_id res chain seq x y z
N MET A 1 3.90 -14.62 -21.16
CA MET A 1 4.10 -14.52 -19.70
C MET A 1 5.10 -15.60 -19.25
N ASN A 2 6.40 -15.48 -19.58
CA ASN A 2 7.29 -16.65 -19.53
C ASN A 2 8.01 -16.89 -18.19
N ASN A 3 7.75 -16.09 -17.15
CA ASN A 3 8.14 -16.43 -15.78
C ASN A 3 7.43 -15.49 -14.78
N PRO A 4 6.39 -15.92 -14.05
CA PRO A 4 5.66 -15.07 -13.10
C PRO A 4 6.50 -14.62 -11.91
N PHE A 5 7.63 -15.29 -11.64
CA PHE A 5 8.54 -14.96 -10.55
C PHE A 5 9.64 -13.97 -10.95
N LYS A 6 9.76 -13.64 -12.23
CA LYS A 6 10.77 -12.70 -12.72
C LYS A 6 10.45 -11.28 -12.25
N ILE A 7 11.41 -10.63 -11.61
CA ILE A 7 11.41 -9.18 -11.36
C ILE A 7 11.66 -8.47 -12.69
N ARG A 8 10.79 -7.53 -13.03
CA ARG A 8 10.84 -6.77 -14.30
C ARG A 8 11.21 -5.31 -14.10
N GLY A 9 11.05 -4.79 -12.88
CA GLY A 9 11.34 -3.39 -12.54
C GLY A 9 10.10 -2.49 -12.61
N ILE A 10 10.26 -1.26 -12.15
CA ILE A 10 9.21 -0.23 -12.11
C ILE A 10 8.82 0.17 -13.53
N ASN A 11 7.52 0.38 -13.78
CA ASN A 11 6.90 0.68 -15.07
C ASN A 11 7.09 -0.42 -16.13
N ALA A 12 7.42 -1.66 -15.73
CA ALA A 12 7.64 -2.74 -16.68
C ALA A 12 6.36 -3.16 -17.42
N ASP A 13 5.18 -2.98 -16.81
CA ASP A 13 3.89 -3.23 -17.46
C ASP A 13 3.65 -2.21 -18.57
N TYR A 14 3.81 -0.91 -18.28
CA TYR A 14 3.74 0.17 -19.25
C TYR A 14 4.71 -0.01 -20.41
N ALA A 15 5.94 -0.45 -20.13
CA ALA A 15 6.93 -0.76 -21.17
C ALA A 15 6.52 -1.91 -22.10
N LEU A 16 5.66 -2.83 -21.65
CA LEU A 16 5.20 -3.98 -22.42
C LEU A 16 3.88 -3.72 -23.17
N THR A 17 2.94 -3.00 -22.56
CA THR A 17 1.57 -2.81 -23.06
C THR A 17 1.30 -1.39 -23.58
N GLY A 18 2.17 -0.42 -23.28
CA GLY A 18 1.95 1.01 -23.57
C GLY A 18 0.87 1.67 -22.71
N ILE A 19 0.26 0.93 -21.78
CA ILE A 19 -0.77 1.37 -20.84
C ILE A 19 -0.45 0.80 -19.46
N TYR A 20 -0.72 1.53 -18.38
CA TYR A 20 -0.51 1.01 -17.03
C TYR A 20 -1.67 0.09 -16.64
N SER A 21 -1.39 -0.83 -15.73
CA SER A 21 -2.41 -1.69 -15.13
C SER A 21 -3.32 -0.84 -14.23
N HIS A 22 -4.62 -0.74 -14.54
CA HIS A 22 -5.61 0.00 -13.72
C HIS A 22 -5.79 -0.54 -12.29
N ASN A 23 -5.07 -1.60 -11.91
CA ASN A 23 -5.09 -2.20 -10.59
C ASN A 23 -3.65 -2.31 -10.07
N PHE A 24 -3.32 -1.49 -9.08
CA PHE A 24 -1.98 -1.44 -8.49
C PHE A 24 -1.50 -2.79 -7.91
N ILE A 25 -2.40 -3.71 -7.55
CA ILE A 25 -2.04 -5.06 -7.09
C ILE A 25 -1.41 -5.84 -8.26
N LEU A 26 -2.04 -5.79 -9.44
CA LEU A 26 -1.52 -6.45 -10.64
C LEU A 26 -0.22 -5.80 -11.12
N GLU A 27 -0.15 -4.46 -11.03
CA GLU A 27 1.06 -3.68 -11.30
C GLU A 27 2.23 -4.21 -10.44
N LEU A 28 2.07 -4.23 -9.11
CA LEU A 28 3.11 -4.67 -8.18
C LEU A 28 3.52 -6.15 -8.39
N LEU A 29 2.56 -7.03 -8.65
CA LEU A 29 2.83 -8.45 -8.93
C LEU A 29 3.61 -8.64 -10.24
N TYR A 30 3.37 -7.79 -11.22
CA TYR A 30 4.05 -7.86 -12.51
C TYR A 30 5.47 -7.29 -12.44
N GLU A 31 5.63 -6.14 -11.80
CA GLU A 31 6.90 -5.40 -11.67
C GLU A 31 7.91 -6.14 -10.79
N PHE A 32 7.48 -6.62 -9.61
CA PHE A 32 8.35 -7.28 -8.63
C PHE A 32 8.29 -8.81 -8.70
N GLY A 33 7.47 -9.37 -9.59
CA GLY A 33 7.20 -10.80 -9.64
C GLY A 33 6.34 -11.27 -8.45
N PHE A 34 5.85 -12.49 -8.54
CA PHE A 34 4.84 -13.00 -7.61
C PHE A 34 5.27 -12.97 -6.14
N ILE A 35 6.49 -13.43 -5.81
CA ILE A 35 6.94 -13.55 -4.40
C ILE A 35 7.07 -12.18 -3.74
N LEU A 36 7.88 -11.28 -4.31
CA LEU A 36 8.09 -9.95 -3.74
C LEU A 36 6.84 -9.08 -3.86
N GLY A 37 6.11 -9.18 -4.97
CA GLY A 37 4.86 -8.44 -5.18
C GLY A 37 3.81 -8.79 -4.12
N VAL A 38 3.62 -10.07 -3.80
CA VAL A 38 2.70 -10.49 -2.72
C VAL A 38 3.15 -9.92 -1.37
N ILE A 39 4.45 -9.96 -1.06
CA ILE A 39 4.96 -9.39 0.20
C ILE A 39 4.65 -7.89 0.28
N ILE A 40 4.91 -7.13 -0.77
CA ILE A 40 4.66 -5.68 -0.81
C ILE A 40 3.15 -5.40 -0.67
N VAL A 41 2.30 -6.11 -1.40
CA VAL A 41 0.85 -5.97 -1.30
C VAL A 41 0.34 -6.29 0.09
N LEU A 42 0.84 -7.36 0.73
CA LEU A 42 0.50 -7.71 2.10
C LEU A 42 0.92 -6.61 3.09
N LEU A 43 2.11 -6.05 2.94
CA LEU A 43 2.56 -4.93 3.78
C LEU A 43 1.62 -3.73 3.64
N ILE A 44 1.25 -3.34 2.41
CA ILE A 44 0.30 -2.25 2.17
C ILE A 44 -1.04 -2.55 2.87
N ILE A 45 -1.60 -3.74 2.68
CA ILE A 45 -2.86 -4.15 3.33
C ILE A 45 -2.74 -4.08 4.86
N ILE A 46 -1.66 -4.60 5.43
CA ILE A 46 -1.41 -4.54 6.88
C ILE A 46 -1.34 -3.10 7.37
N THR A 47 -0.67 -2.18 6.66
CA THR A 47 -0.62 -0.76 7.05
C THR A 47 -1.99 -0.10 7.02
N ILE A 48 -2.85 -0.44 6.06
CA ILE A 48 -4.24 0.03 5.99
C ILE A 48 -5.01 -0.49 7.20
N LEU A 49 -4.97 -1.79 7.46
CA LEU A 49 -5.69 -2.41 8.58
C LEU A 49 -5.24 -1.83 9.94
N LEU A 50 -3.94 -1.67 10.15
CA LEU A 50 -3.39 -1.05 11.37
C LEU A 50 -3.84 0.41 11.52
N THR A 51 -4.06 1.11 10.41
CA THR A 51 -4.57 2.49 10.44
C THR A 51 -6.07 2.52 10.75
N LEU A 52 -6.87 1.62 10.16
CA LEU A 52 -8.31 1.52 10.41
C LEU A 52 -8.63 1.07 11.86
N HIS A 53 -7.85 0.17 12.42
CA HIS A 53 -8.00 -0.29 13.81
C HIS A 53 -7.40 0.67 14.84
N ASN A 54 -6.72 1.74 14.42
CA ASN A 54 -6.16 2.71 15.34
C ASN A 54 -7.27 3.59 15.92
N LYS A 55 -7.72 3.26 17.14
CA LYS A 55 -8.72 4.04 17.92
C LYS A 55 -8.18 5.37 18.49
N GLY A 56 -7.06 5.87 17.97
CA GLY A 56 -6.45 7.10 18.46
C GLY A 56 -7.17 8.34 17.92
N ASN A 57 -7.74 9.15 18.80
CA ASN A 57 -8.37 10.44 18.47
C ASN A 57 -7.33 11.56 18.36
N GLY A 58 -6.59 11.59 17.25
CA GLY A 58 -5.65 12.68 16.97
C GLY A 58 -5.60 13.01 15.49
N ASP A 59 -5.18 14.23 15.17
CA ASP A 59 -5.16 14.78 13.81
C ASP A 59 -4.46 13.87 12.80
N LYS A 60 -3.35 13.23 13.21
CA LYS A 60 -2.62 12.28 12.36
C LYS A 60 -3.47 11.07 11.94
N THR A 61 -4.32 10.55 12.83
CA THR A 61 -5.23 9.44 12.51
C THR A 61 -6.27 9.90 11.49
N HIS A 62 -6.90 11.06 11.72
CA HIS A 62 -7.91 11.61 10.81
C HIS A 62 -7.33 11.91 9.42
N ILE A 63 -6.14 12.52 9.37
CA ILE A 63 -5.42 12.76 8.11
C ILE A 63 -5.10 11.43 7.41
N SER A 64 -4.63 10.41 8.13
CA SER A 64 -4.32 9.10 7.54
C SER A 64 -5.57 8.43 6.95
N LEU A 65 -6.71 8.49 7.64
CA LEU A 65 -7.99 7.95 7.16
C LEU A 65 -8.50 8.70 5.92
N LEU A 66 -8.35 10.03 5.91
CA LEU A 66 -8.67 10.85 4.74
C LEU A 66 -7.80 10.48 3.54
N LEU A 67 -6.49 10.32 3.75
CA LEU A 67 -5.56 9.93 2.68
C LEU A 67 -5.91 8.54 2.12
N ILE A 68 -6.17 7.54 2.98
CA ILE A 68 -6.62 6.21 2.53
C ILE A 68 -7.88 6.33 1.67
N SER A 69 -8.86 7.12 2.11
CA SER A 69 -10.11 7.34 1.37
C SER A 69 -9.89 7.98 0.00
N ILE A 70 -8.81 8.74 -0.20
CA ILE A 70 -8.45 9.36 -1.47
C ILE A 70 -7.69 8.37 -2.36
N TRP A 71 -6.58 7.82 -1.86
CA TRP A 71 -5.64 7.11 -2.73
C TRP A 71 -6.10 5.68 -3.06
N VAL A 72 -6.79 4.99 -2.15
CA VAL A 72 -7.23 3.60 -2.40
C VAL A 72 -8.14 3.48 -3.62
N PRO A 73 -9.27 4.22 -3.72
CA PRO A 73 -10.10 4.14 -4.92
C PRO A 73 -9.38 4.66 -6.16
N TYR A 74 -8.51 5.67 -6.00
CA TYR A 74 -7.74 6.23 -7.12
C TYR A 74 -6.78 5.20 -7.75
N LEU A 75 -6.05 4.44 -6.93
CA LEU A 75 -5.12 3.37 -7.36
C LEU A 75 -5.81 2.10 -7.86
N LEU A 76 -7.10 1.93 -7.57
CA LEU A 76 -7.90 0.81 -8.09
C LEU A 76 -8.59 1.10 -9.42
N ILE A 77 -8.60 2.38 -9.87
CA ILE A 77 -9.36 2.79 -11.05
C ILE A 77 -8.45 3.38 -12.13
N SER A 78 -7.52 4.30 -11.78
CA SER A 78 -6.97 5.20 -12.78
C SER A 78 -5.55 5.71 -12.51
N SER A 79 -4.77 5.03 -11.67
CA SER A 79 -3.42 5.51 -11.39
C SER A 79 -2.47 4.42 -10.89
N THR A 80 -1.19 4.78 -10.87
CA THR A 80 -0.09 3.95 -10.36
C THR A 80 0.37 4.45 -9.00
N ILE A 81 0.92 3.54 -8.20
CA ILE A 81 1.46 3.92 -6.88
C ILE A 81 2.60 4.92 -7.00
N TRP A 82 3.35 4.84 -8.11
CA TRP A 82 4.57 5.60 -8.33
C TRP A 82 4.33 7.09 -8.46
N VAL A 83 3.20 7.49 -9.06
CA VAL A 83 2.87 8.90 -9.33
C VAL A 83 1.83 9.46 -8.36
N THR A 84 1.35 8.67 -7.40
CA THR A 84 0.30 9.07 -6.46
C THR A 84 0.89 9.65 -5.17
N PRO A 85 0.99 11.00 -5.01
CA PRO A 85 1.65 11.59 -3.84
C PRO A 85 0.91 11.31 -2.53
N PHE A 86 -0.41 11.15 -2.58
CA PHE A 86 -1.24 10.86 -1.41
C PHE A 86 -0.90 9.50 -0.77
N PHE A 87 -0.50 8.51 -1.57
CA PHE A 87 -0.02 7.22 -1.09
C PHE A 87 1.29 7.39 -0.32
N TRP A 88 2.27 8.10 -0.90
CA TRP A 88 3.56 8.33 -0.27
C TRP A 88 3.47 9.19 0.99
N LEU A 89 2.60 10.21 0.99
CA LEU A 89 2.33 11.02 2.18
C LEU A 89 1.72 10.17 3.30
N PHE A 90 0.75 9.31 2.98
CA PHE A 90 0.17 8.36 3.93
C PHE A 90 1.25 7.43 4.51
N LEU A 91 2.09 6.86 3.66
CA LEU A 91 3.18 5.97 4.08
C LEU A 91 4.18 6.70 4.99
N GLY A 92 4.54 7.95 4.67
CA GLY A 92 5.40 8.78 5.50
C GLY A 92 4.81 9.06 6.88
N ILE A 93 3.50 9.37 6.98
CA ILE A 93 2.80 9.55 8.26
C ILE A 93 2.73 8.25 9.04
N PHE A 94 2.54 7.11 8.36
CA PHE A 94 2.49 5.80 8.99
C PHE A 94 3.85 5.42 9.60
N LEU A 95 4.93 5.63 8.86
CA LEU A 95 6.30 5.29 9.28
C LEU A 95 6.85 6.27 10.34
N ASN A 96 6.41 7.53 10.34
CA ASN A 96 6.84 8.54 11.32
C ASN A 96 6.09 8.44 12.67
N GLN A 97 5.80 7.21 13.10
CA GLN A 97 5.15 6.91 14.37
C GLN A 97 6.15 6.24 15.30
N SER A 98 6.06 6.51 16.60
CA SER A 98 6.97 5.90 17.56
C SER A 98 6.81 4.38 17.62
N ASP A 99 7.90 3.64 17.81
CA ASP A 99 7.90 2.17 17.89
C ASP A 99 6.90 1.62 18.92
N VAL A 100 6.72 2.34 20.03
CA VAL A 100 5.73 2.01 21.08
C VAL A 100 4.31 2.05 20.53
N SER A 101 3.99 3.05 19.70
CA SER A 101 2.66 3.19 19.10
C SER A 101 2.39 2.12 18.03
N LEU A 102 3.39 1.78 17.22
CA LEU A 102 3.31 0.69 16.23
C LEU A 102 3.08 -0.65 16.93
N LYS A 103 3.90 -1.02 17.92
CA LYS A 103 3.73 -2.26 18.70
C LYS A 103 2.34 -2.38 19.31
N ARG A 104 1.77 -1.27 19.81
CA ARG A 104 0.40 -1.24 20.33
C ARG A 104 -0.65 -1.54 19.26
N ARG A 105 -0.49 -1.01 18.04
CA ARG A 105 -1.42 -1.28 16.91
C ARG A 105 -1.38 -2.74 16.50
N PHE A 106 -0.18 -3.31 16.38
CA PHE A 106 -0.01 -4.75 16.13
C PHE A 106 -0.74 -5.56 17.20
N PHE A 107 -0.50 -5.27 18.48
CA PHE A 107 -1.16 -5.97 19.58
C PHE A 107 -2.70 -5.89 19.51
N VAL A 108 -3.26 -4.72 19.17
CA VAL A 108 -4.72 -4.54 19.06
C VAL A 108 -5.31 -5.32 17.89
N VAL A 109 -4.67 -5.30 16.72
CA VAL A 109 -5.17 -6.04 15.53
C VAL A 109 -5.16 -7.55 15.76
N PHE A 110 -4.09 -8.08 16.37
CA PHE A 110 -3.95 -9.53 16.57
C PHE A 110 -4.61 -10.09 17.83
N ARG A 111 -5.14 -9.24 18.72
CA ARG A 111 -5.84 -9.66 19.97
C ARG A 111 -7.34 -9.37 19.99
N SER A 112 -7.91 -8.89 18.89
CA SER A 112 -9.37 -8.74 18.73
C SER A 112 -10.04 -10.12 18.49
N ASN A 113 -9.96 -11.02 19.47
CA ASN A 113 -10.75 -12.26 19.58
C ASN A 113 -11.07 -12.51 21.06
#